data_AF-A0A7C6WXH6-F1
#
_entry.id   AF-A0A7C6WXH6-F1
#
_cell.length_a   1.000
_cell.length_b   1.000
_cell.length_c   1.000
_cell.angle_alpha   90.00
_cell.angle_beta   90.00
_cell.angle_gamma   90.00
#
_symmetry.space_group_name_H-M   'P 1'
#
loop_
_entity.id
_entity.type
_entity.pdbx_description
1 polymer ?
#
loop_
_entity_poly.entity_id
_entity_poly.type
_entity_poly.pdbx_seq_one_letter_code
_entity_poly.pdbx_strand_id
1 'polypeptide(L)'
;MTSKEVIKQIANHQSTPRIGFSFQSPYPNDIKHISGGKLVSHANLKPVSWGKHEHILSLVPDFHGEVSTDSFGNIYGRLGGKTKGECIKGYLSDGWDNFDDSTFPALDYSYYETLDSHSLLQDDKYILASIPVCVFS
;
A
#
# COMPACT_ATOMS: atom_id res chain seq x y z
N MET A 1 -1.21 4.30 31.26
CA MET A 1 -1.72 3.38 30.23
C MET A 1 -0.93 3.64 28.96
N THR A 2 -0.22 2.63 28.45
CA THR A 2 0.57 2.72 27.22
C THR A 2 -0.34 2.78 25.99
N SER A 3 0.18 3.24 24.86
CA SER A 3 -0.55 3.25 23.58
C SER A 3 -1.04 1.84 23.21
N LYS A 4 -0.20 0.81 23.43
CA LYS A 4 -0.57 -0.60 23.26
C LYS A 4 -1.72 -1.03 24.16
N GLU A 5 -1.72 -0.63 25.43
CA GLU A 5 -2.80 -0.95 26.37
C GLU A 5 -4.12 -0.28 25.96
N VAL A 6 -4.09 0.99 25.55
CA VAL A 6 -5.28 1.72 25.05
C VAL A 6 -5.90 0.97 23.87
N ILE A 7 -5.10 0.64 22.84
CA ILE A 7 -5.61 -0.04 21.64
C ILE A 7 -6.12 -1.44 21.97
N LYS A 8 -5.43 -2.21 22.83
CA LYS A 8 -5.89 -3.52 23.27
C LYS A 8 -7.22 -3.44 24.03
N GLN A 9 -7.41 -2.46 24.90
CA GLN A 9 -8.68 -2.28 25.62
C GLN A 9 -9.83 -1.91 24.66
N ILE A 10 -9.57 -0.98 23.71
CA ILE A 10 -10.55 -0.62 22.67
C ILE A 10 -10.95 -1.85 21.84
N ALA A 11 -9.98 -2.63 21.36
CA ALA A 11 -10.23 -3.84 20.56
C ALA A 11 -11.03 -4.91 21.33
N ASN A 12 -10.90 -4.94 22.66
CA ASN A 12 -11.65 -5.83 23.55
C ASN A 12 -12.95 -5.19 24.08
N HIS A 13 -13.39 -4.06 23.52
CA HIS A 13 -14.60 -3.33 23.94
C HIS A 13 -14.61 -2.95 25.44
N GLN A 14 -13.44 -2.70 26.02
CA GLN A 14 -13.28 -2.25 27.40
C GLN A 14 -13.24 -0.72 27.48
N SER A 15 -13.65 -0.17 28.63
CA SER A 15 -13.59 1.27 28.87
C SER A 15 -12.14 1.76 28.87
N THR A 16 -11.88 2.83 28.12
CA THR A 16 -10.59 3.53 28.09
C THR A 16 -10.79 5.00 28.45
N PRO A 17 -9.77 5.69 29.01
CA PRO A 17 -9.88 7.11 29.36
C PRO A 17 -9.89 8.04 28.13
N ARG A 18 -9.61 7.52 26.93
CA ARG A 18 -9.52 8.28 25.68
C ARG A 18 -9.62 7.37 24.45
N ILE A 19 -9.92 7.96 23.29
CA ILE A 19 -9.78 7.30 21.98
C ILE A 19 -8.30 7.04 21.67
N GLY A 20 -8.02 5.98 20.91
CA GLY A 20 -6.66 5.58 20.54
C GLY A 20 -6.16 6.17 19.21
N PHE A 21 -7.07 6.65 18.37
CA PHE A 21 -6.72 7.18 17.04
C PHE A 21 -7.63 8.36 16.68
N SER A 22 -7.05 9.43 16.17
CA SER A 22 -7.75 10.61 15.67
C SER A 22 -7.05 11.16 14.42
N PHE A 23 -7.84 11.69 13.50
CA PHE A 23 -7.33 12.36 12.29
C PHE A 23 -6.92 13.82 12.52
N GLN A 24 -7.24 14.39 13.68
CA GLN A 24 -6.99 15.80 13.99
C GLN A 24 -5.82 15.93 14.98
N SER A 25 -4.87 16.81 14.67
CA SER A 25 -3.80 17.19 15.60
C SER A 25 -4.34 18.15 16.66
N PRO A 26 -3.92 18.08 17.94
CA PRO A 26 -2.87 17.24 18.53
C PRO A 26 -3.39 15.97 19.21
N TYR A 27 -4.53 15.42 18.78
CA TYR A 27 -5.11 14.25 19.44
C TYR A 27 -4.24 12.99 19.27
N PRO A 28 -4.39 12.00 20.17
CA PRO A 28 -3.53 10.82 20.18
C PRO A 28 -3.55 10.01 18.87
N ASN A 29 -2.39 9.45 18.54
CA ASN A 29 -2.21 8.44 17.51
C ASN A 29 -1.38 7.28 18.05
N ASP A 30 -2.08 6.30 18.63
CA ASP A 30 -1.49 5.12 19.28
C ASP A 30 -1.20 3.97 18.32
N ILE A 31 -1.48 4.14 17.02
CA ILE A 31 -1.28 3.12 16.00
C ILE A 31 -0.11 3.54 15.10
N LYS A 32 0.81 2.62 14.87
CA LYS A 32 1.83 2.73 13.83
C LYS A 32 1.53 1.72 12.75
N HIS A 33 1.13 2.22 11.58
CA HIS A 33 0.92 1.39 10.41
C HIS A 33 2.25 1.08 9.73
N ILE A 34 2.47 -0.18 9.37
CA ILE A 34 3.61 -0.64 8.57
C ILE A 34 3.13 -1.55 7.44
N SER A 35 3.94 -1.70 6.41
CA SER A 35 3.76 -2.79 5.44
C SER A 35 4.19 -4.09 6.12
N GLY A 36 3.28 -5.04 6.26
CA GLY A 36 3.54 -6.39 6.77
C GLY A 36 4.05 -7.36 5.70
N GLY A 37 4.11 -6.94 4.45
CA GLY A 37 4.68 -7.71 3.35
C GLY A 37 5.09 -6.80 2.21
N LYS A 38 5.88 -7.36 1.28
CA LYS A 38 6.23 -6.72 0.01
C LYS A 38 5.97 -7.72 -1.11
N LEU A 39 5.60 -7.20 -2.27
CA LEU A 39 5.39 -7.99 -3.48
C LEU A 39 6.60 -7.93 -4.40
N VAL A 40 6.91 -9.06 -5.01
CA VAL A 40 7.81 -9.17 -6.17
C VAL A 40 6.95 -9.16 -7.43
N SER A 41 7.18 -8.18 -8.30
CA SER A 41 6.42 -8.05 -9.54
C SER A 41 7.00 -8.92 -10.66
N HIS A 42 6.15 -9.78 -11.21
CA HIS A 42 6.44 -10.56 -12.41
C HIS A 42 5.86 -9.93 -13.68
N ALA A 43 5.08 -8.85 -13.55
CA ALA A 43 4.54 -8.11 -14.69
C ALA A 43 5.64 -7.59 -15.63
N ASN A 44 5.29 -7.48 -16.92
CA ASN A 44 6.14 -6.91 -17.96
C ASN A 44 6.48 -5.45 -17.64
N LEU A 45 5.46 -4.68 -17.24
CA LEU A 45 5.64 -3.32 -16.77
C LEU A 45 6.00 -3.34 -15.27
N LYS A 46 7.24 -2.99 -14.95
CA LYS A 46 7.72 -3.02 -13.56
C LYS A 46 7.14 -1.88 -12.71
N PRO A 47 6.98 -2.08 -11.39
CA PRO A 47 6.48 -1.05 -10.48
C PRO A 47 7.38 0.17 -10.47
N VAL A 48 6.79 1.35 -10.59
CA VAL A 48 7.48 2.63 -10.44
C VAL A 48 6.71 3.55 -9.50
N SER A 49 7.44 4.38 -8.77
CA SER A 49 6.85 5.44 -7.95
C SER A 49 6.24 6.53 -8.82
N TRP A 50 5.34 7.32 -8.24
CA TRP A 50 4.70 8.46 -8.92
C TRP A 50 5.69 9.40 -9.62
N GLY A 51 5.42 9.73 -10.87
CA GLY A 51 6.21 10.68 -11.66
C GLY A 51 5.70 10.86 -13.08
N LYS A 52 6.39 11.67 -13.88
CA LYS A 52 6.13 11.81 -15.32
C LYS A 52 7.00 10.83 -16.10
N HIS A 53 6.58 9.58 -16.16
CA HIS A 53 7.31 8.52 -16.85
C HIS A 53 6.87 8.46 -18.31
N GLU A 54 7.65 9.05 -19.22
CA GLU A 54 7.31 9.16 -20.65
C GLU A 54 6.94 7.80 -21.29
N HIS A 55 7.66 6.73 -20.95
CA HIS A 55 7.39 5.37 -21.46
C HIS A 55 6.08 4.76 -20.95
N ILE A 56 5.53 5.26 -19.85
CA ILE A 56 4.23 4.84 -19.30
C ILE A 56 3.13 5.74 -19.85
N LEU A 57 3.39 7.05 -19.94
CA LEU A 57 2.45 8.02 -20.53
C LEU A 57 2.14 7.70 -21.99
N SER A 58 3.10 7.15 -22.75
CA SER A 58 2.84 6.68 -24.12
C SER A 58 1.82 5.54 -24.20
N LEU A 59 1.58 4.80 -23.11
CA LEU A 59 0.57 3.72 -23.03
C LEU A 59 -0.83 4.24 -22.68
N VAL A 60 -0.94 5.51 -22.26
CA VAL A 60 -2.16 6.21 -21.85
C VAL A 60 -2.13 7.66 -22.40
N PRO A 61 -2.16 7.83 -23.74
CA PRO A 61 -1.83 9.11 -24.40
C PRO A 61 -2.75 10.28 -24.01
N ASP A 62 -3.98 9.99 -23.59
CA ASP A 62 -4.97 10.99 -23.18
C ASP A 62 -4.80 11.47 -21.73
N PHE A 63 -3.85 10.91 -20.98
CA PHE A 63 -3.57 11.28 -19.60
C PHE A 63 -2.32 12.15 -19.49
N HIS A 64 -2.46 13.31 -18.83
CA HIS A 64 -1.39 14.33 -18.73
C HIS A 64 -0.90 14.59 -17.29
N GLY A 65 -1.15 13.64 -16.39
CA GLY A 65 -0.77 13.73 -14.97
C GLY A 65 0.53 13.02 -14.61
N GLU A 66 0.67 12.69 -13.33
CA GLU A 66 1.69 11.76 -12.84
C GLU A 66 1.16 10.35 -12.93
N VAL A 67 2.03 9.41 -13.29
CA VAL A 67 1.73 7.99 -13.38
C VAL A 67 2.58 7.17 -12.41
N SER A 68 2.06 6.04 -11.98
CA SER A 68 2.77 4.99 -11.24
C SER A 68 2.28 3.63 -11.71
N THR A 69 3.02 2.58 -11.39
CA THR A 69 2.63 1.20 -11.70
C THR A 69 2.72 0.33 -10.46
N ASP A 70 1.78 -0.60 -10.32
CA ASP A 70 1.76 -1.54 -9.21
C ASP A 70 2.46 -2.86 -9.54
N SER A 71 2.47 -3.79 -8.57
CA SER A 71 3.10 -5.10 -8.75
C SER A 71 2.38 -6.04 -9.72
N PHE A 72 1.14 -5.72 -10.06
CA PHE A 72 0.33 -6.43 -11.05
C PHE A 72 0.51 -5.88 -12.47
N GLY A 73 1.19 -4.73 -12.62
CA GLY A 73 1.41 -4.06 -13.89
C GLY A 73 0.30 -3.10 -14.30
N ASN A 74 -0.63 -2.78 -13.39
CA ASN A 74 -1.63 -1.75 -13.63
C ASN A 74 -1.00 -0.36 -13.61
N ILE A 75 -1.50 0.54 -14.46
CA ILE A 75 -1.08 1.94 -14.51
C ILE A 75 -2.09 2.77 -13.71
N TYR A 76 -1.58 3.50 -12.74
CA TYR A 76 -2.35 4.46 -11.96
C TYR A 76 -1.98 5.89 -12.36
N GLY A 77 -2.98 6.76 -12.41
CA GLY A 77 -2.85 8.19 -12.71
C GLY A 77 -3.28 9.07 -11.55
N ARG A 78 -2.57 10.19 -11.33
CA ARG A 78 -3.02 11.25 -10.41
C ARG A 78 -2.70 12.65 -10.93
N LEU A 79 -3.46 13.64 -10.49
CA LEU A 79 -3.27 15.05 -10.84
C LEU A 79 -2.67 15.83 -9.67
N GLY A 80 -1.49 16.42 -9.88
CA GLY A 80 -0.86 17.36 -8.95
C GLY A 80 -0.53 16.82 -7.56
N GLY A 81 -0.30 15.51 -7.43
CA GLY A 81 0.11 14.87 -6.16
C GLY A 81 -0.91 14.94 -5.01
N LYS A 82 -2.13 15.44 -5.26
CA LYS A 82 -3.15 15.65 -4.21
C LYS A 82 -3.96 14.40 -3.89
N THR A 83 -4.10 13.49 -4.87
CA THR A 83 -4.90 12.27 -4.71
C THR A 83 -4.00 11.04 -4.57
N LYS A 84 -4.57 9.96 -4.04
CA LYS A 84 -3.93 8.64 -4.05
C LYS A 84 -3.77 8.06 -5.45
N GLY A 85 -4.38 8.69 -6.46
CA GLY A 85 -4.48 8.20 -7.82
C GLY A 85 -5.58 7.17 -8.01
N GLU A 86 -5.89 6.89 -9.27
CA GLU A 86 -6.87 5.88 -9.70
C GLU A 86 -6.25 5.01 -10.79
N CYS A 87 -6.72 3.77 -10.92
CA CYS A 87 -6.29 2.90 -12.01
C CYS A 87 -6.84 3.47 -13.33
N ILE A 88 -5.95 3.86 -14.23
CA ILE A 88 -6.31 4.44 -15.54
C ILE A 88 -6.13 3.46 -16.69
N LYS A 89 -5.35 2.39 -16.47
CA LYS A 89 -5.21 1.27 -17.40
C LYS A 89 -4.84 0.00 -16.65
N GLY A 90 -5.71 -1.01 -16.73
CA GLY A 90 -5.46 -2.32 -16.15
C GLY A 90 -4.56 -3.17 -17.04
N TYR A 91 -3.88 -4.14 -16.43
CA TYR A 91 -2.95 -5.03 -17.16
C TYR A 91 -3.61 -5.78 -18.34
N LEU A 92 -4.90 -6.12 -18.21
CA LEU A 92 -5.68 -6.83 -19.24
C LEU A 92 -6.61 -5.92 -20.06
N SER A 93 -6.43 -4.59 -19.99
CA SER A 93 -7.33 -3.65 -20.68
C SER A 93 -7.25 -3.72 -22.20
N ASP A 94 -6.12 -4.15 -22.77
CA ASP A 94 -5.91 -4.24 -24.22
C ASP A 94 -6.32 -5.62 -24.80
N GLY A 95 -6.88 -6.52 -23.98
CA GLY A 95 -7.32 -7.85 -24.39
C GLY A 95 -6.85 -8.96 -23.45
N TRP A 96 -7.37 -10.16 -23.69
CA TRP A 96 -7.05 -11.36 -22.92
C TRP A 96 -5.75 -12.06 -23.36
N ASP A 97 -5.11 -11.59 -24.44
CA ASP A 97 -3.89 -12.22 -24.95
C ASP A 97 -2.75 -12.22 -23.92
N ASN A 98 -2.74 -11.22 -23.04
CA ASN A 98 -1.77 -11.13 -21.93
C ASN A 98 -2.17 -11.98 -20.72
N PHE A 99 -3.32 -12.67 -20.73
CA PHE A 99 -3.81 -13.43 -19.59
C PHE A 99 -2.96 -14.67 -19.31
N ASP A 100 -2.61 -15.41 -20.36
CA ASP A 100 -1.82 -16.64 -20.22
C ASP A 100 -0.39 -16.35 -19.72
N ASP A 101 0.15 -15.18 -20.09
CA ASP A 101 1.44 -14.68 -19.61
C ASP A 101 1.32 -13.87 -18.30
N SER A 102 0.10 -13.60 -17.83
CA SER A 102 -0.13 -12.87 -16.59
C SER A 102 0.24 -13.75 -15.41
N THR A 103 1.15 -13.24 -14.57
CA THR A 103 1.56 -13.91 -13.35
C THR A 103 1.25 -13.03 -12.16
N PHE A 104 0.57 -13.60 -11.17
CA PHE A 104 0.34 -12.93 -9.91
C PHE A 104 1.68 -12.58 -9.27
N PRO A 105 1.82 -11.40 -8.64
CA PRO A 105 3.00 -11.07 -7.87
C PRO A 105 3.19 -12.06 -6.72
N ALA A 106 4.43 -12.41 -6.43
CA ALA A 106 4.78 -13.28 -5.31
C ALA A 106 5.07 -12.45 -4.04
N LEU A 107 4.94 -13.07 -2.87
CA LEU A 107 5.43 -12.48 -1.63
C LEU A 107 6.96 -12.50 -1.61
N ASP A 108 7.55 -11.35 -1.27
CA ASP A 108 8.97 -11.23 -0.98
C ASP A 108 9.24 -11.71 0.46
N TYR A 109 9.58 -12.99 0.62
CA TYR A 109 9.86 -13.54 1.94
C TYR A 109 11.13 -12.95 2.58
N SER A 110 12.07 -12.42 1.79
CA SER A 110 13.25 -11.74 2.34
C SER A 110 12.89 -10.44 3.06
N TYR A 111 11.75 -9.85 2.73
CA TYR A 111 11.25 -8.65 3.41
C TYR A 111 10.95 -8.91 4.89
N TYR A 112 10.60 -10.14 5.29
CA TYR A 112 10.36 -10.46 6.70
C TYR A 112 11.61 -10.29 7.57
N GLU A 113 12.80 -10.55 7.02
CA GLU A 113 14.07 -10.29 7.73
C GLU A 113 14.23 -8.80 8.05
N THR A 114 13.74 -7.93 7.15
CA THR A 114 13.75 -6.48 7.40
C THR A 114 12.79 -6.11 8.52
N LEU A 115 11.61 -6.73 8.61
CA LEU A 115 10.63 -6.44 9.66
C LEU A 115 11.16 -6.82 11.04
N ASP A 116 11.85 -7.95 11.16
CA ASP A 116 12.47 -8.39 12.40
C ASP A 116 13.55 -7.40 12.89
N SER A 117 14.27 -6.77 11.96
CA SER A 117 15.32 -5.78 12.29
C SER A 117 14.79 -4.44 12.84
N HIS A 118 13.49 -4.14 12.68
CA HIS A 118 12.92 -2.84 13.05
C HIS A 118 12.54 -2.71 14.53
N SER A 119 12.86 -3.70 15.38
CA SER A 119 12.50 -3.72 16.82
C SER A 119 11.03 -3.37 17.07
N LEU A 120 10.13 -3.77 16.16
CA LEU A 120 8.71 -3.39 16.17
C LEU A 120 7.98 -3.80 17.45
N LEU A 121 8.45 -4.86 18.11
CA LEU A 121 7.95 -5.31 19.40
C LEU A 121 8.26 -4.33 20.55
N GLN A 122 9.32 -3.55 20.42
CA GLN A 122 9.75 -2.54 21.41
C GLN A 122 9.11 -1.16 21.19
N ASP A 123 8.42 -0.96 20.05
CA ASP A 123 7.72 0.29 19.75
C ASP A 123 6.68 0.61 20.84
N ASP A 124 6.50 1.87 21.20
CA ASP A 124 5.53 2.27 22.22
C ASP A 124 4.09 2.19 21.71
N LYS A 125 3.90 2.25 20.38
CA LYS A 125 2.59 2.18 19.71
C LYS A 125 2.15 0.76 19.41
N TYR A 126 0.86 0.62 19.14
CA TYR A 126 0.30 -0.61 18.59
C TYR A 126 0.65 -0.70 17.10
N ILE A 127 1.39 -1.74 16.72
CA ILE A 127 1.78 -1.96 15.32
C ILE A 127 0.62 -2.59 14.56
N LEU A 128 0.19 -1.93 13.49
CA LEU A 128 -0.77 -2.46 12.52
C LEU A 128 -0.01 -2.78 11.22
N ALA A 129 0.17 -4.06 10.93
CA ALA A 129 0.83 -4.51 9.72
C ALA A 129 -0.20 -4.85 8.63
N SER A 130 -0.10 -4.24 7.46
CA SER A 130 -0.95 -4.56 6.30
C SER A 130 -0.30 -5.59 5.40
N ILE A 131 -1.07 -6.55 4.89
CA ILE A 131 -0.60 -7.47 3.84
C ILE A 131 -0.90 -6.82 2.49
N PRO A 132 0.07 -6.79 1.55
CA PRO A 132 -0.11 -6.15 0.24
C PRO A 132 -0.94 -7.03 -0.72
N VAL A 133 -2.10 -7.53 -0.28
CA VAL A 133 -3.05 -8.25 -1.12
C VAL A 133 -4.35 -7.44 -1.12
N CYS A 134 -4.66 -6.79 -2.24
CA CYS A 134 -6.00 -6.27 -2.43
C CYS A 134 -6.84 -7.40 -3.03
N VAL A 135 -7.95 -7.71 -2.36
CA VAL A 135 -9.08 -8.40 -2.96
C VAL A 135 -9.54 -7.57 -4.15
N PHE A 136 -9.64 -8.22 -5.30
CA PHE A 136 -10.20 -7.72 -6.55
C PHE A 136 -11.35 -6.73 -6.33
N SER A 137 -11.33 -5.59 -7.01
CA SER A 137 -12.52 -4.76 -7.26
C SER A 137 -13.13 -5.14 -8.60
#